data_AF-A0A7V2VLM2-F1
#
_entry.id   AF-A0A7V2VLM2-F1
#
_cell.length_a   1.000
_cell.length_b   1.000
_cell.length_c   1.000
_cell.angle_alpha   90.00
_cell.angle_beta   90.00
_cell.angle_gamma   90.00
#
_symmetry.space_group_name_H-M   'P 1'
#
loop_
_entity.id
_entity.type
_entity.pdbx_description
1 polymer ?
#
loop_
_entity_poly.entity_id
_entity_poly.type
_entity_poly.pdbx_seq_one_letter_code
_entity_poly.pdbx_strand_id
1 'polypeptide(L)'
;MEEIREWQVEPPEKAADEYKQGIAHVLEREWDRLRHRAERESSHIISKAYGESAAIIGRAQQEAKQIVLEASRRADQEVEERAARIISEAHQKARAIIAEANNRAHEQSTRYAAEVMENVEQAAAEIKAEAEQKAAEESAAIIARAREAAEQIAHEAEAVIKKEAGRKIDREAKSIVGEAKAEATRIIQKAKREADEEAYRIMAGLEKEIEKAAKKVTDEARMGVDESARAIDELRKRAEREVKEARERARKEAEQIINEARAVAADEVKKSARVTAENKQKPEMVIKESPAREEMAVPSIVTEKKAVPVEATGEVISGDEGSDGLYQGGVELEIASPVDFAQVLKLQTLLRKAPYVSLVSAGGSATGATTILVVIDKPLPLLSILREIPLVETATREGGRIRIALRSTKP
;
A
#
# COMPACT_ATOMS: atom_id res chain seq x y z
N MET A 1 210.57 -40.53 16.24
CA MET A 1 209.57 -41.37 16.95
C MET A 1 208.34 -40.53 17.28
N GLU A 2 207.45 -40.15 16.36
CA GLU A 2 207.07 -40.76 15.07
C GLU A 2 206.55 -42.20 15.21
N GLU A 3 205.23 -42.34 15.08
CA GLU A 3 204.53 -43.57 14.71
C GLU A 3 203.58 -43.17 13.57
N ILE A 4 203.85 -43.61 12.35
CA ILE A 4 203.08 -43.24 11.16
C ILE A 4 201.87 -44.18 11.07
N ARG A 5 200.68 -43.68 11.42
CA ARG A 5 199.42 -44.43 11.24
C ARG A 5 198.89 -44.29 9.82
N GLU A 6 199.38 -45.19 8.98
CA GLU A 6 198.60 -45.95 8.00
C GLU A 6 197.16 -45.46 7.76
N TRP A 7 196.95 -44.76 6.64
CA TRP A 7 195.61 -44.42 6.16
C TRP A 7 194.97 -45.67 5.53
N GLN A 8 193.99 -46.26 6.20
CA GLN A 8 193.19 -47.33 5.63
C GLN A 8 192.35 -46.79 4.46
N VAL A 9 192.80 -47.09 3.23
CA VAL A 9 191.99 -46.92 2.03
C VAL A 9 190.90 -47.98 2.06
N GLU A 10 189.64 -47.57 2.22
CA GLU A 10 188.53 -48.52 2.28
C GLU A 10 188.34 -49.26 0.94
N PRO A 11 187.97 -50.55 0.96
CA PRO A 11 187.88 -51.35 -0.25
C PRO A 11 186.82 -50.80 -1.21
N PRO A 12 187.05 -50.85 -2.54
CA PRO A 12 186.14 -50.28 -3.54
C PRO A 12 184.74 -50.91 -3.53
N GLU A 13 184.59 -52.10 -2.94
CA GLU A 13 183.29 -52.74 -2.70
C GLU A 13 182.42 -51.94 -1.72
N LYS A 14 182.99 -51.34 -0.66
CA LYS A 14 182.24 -50.44 0.24
C LYS A 14 181.74 -49.21 -0.51
N ALA A 15 182.63 -48.54 -1.25
CA ALA A 15 182.25 -47.37 -2.06
C ALA A 15 181.17 -47.72 -3.10
N ALA A 16 181.22 -48.91 -3.69
CA ALA A 16 180.18 -49.39 -4.61
C ALA A 16 178.85 -49.66 -3.89
N ASP A 17 178.85 -50.23 -2.69
CA ASP A 17 177.63 -50.50 -1.92
C ASP A 17 177.03 -49.22 -1.29
N GLU A 18 177.86 -48.27 -0.83
CA GLU A 18 177.40 -46.94 -0.46
C GLU A 18 176.79 -46.19 -1.65
N TYR A 19 177.36 -46.33 -2.85
CA TYR A 19 176.79 -45.74 -4.07
C TYR A 19 175.47 -46.42 -4.47
N LYS A 20 175.34 -47.75 -4.30
CA LYS A 20 174.06 -48.46 -4.46
C LYS A 20 173.02 -48.01 -3.43
N GLN A 21 173.39 -47.87 -2.16
CA GLN A 21 172.50 -47.39 -1.09
C GLN A 21 172.09 -45.92 -1.32
N GLY A 22 173.02 -45.08 -1.76
CA GLY A 22 172.74 -43.69 -2.16
C GLY A 22 171.76 -43.60 -3.34
N ILE A 23 171.99 -44.39 -4.39
CA ILE A 23 171.05 -44.50 -5.53
C ILE A 23 169.70 -45.04 -5.07
N ALA A 24 169.66 -46.11 -4.27
CA ALA A 24 168.42 -46.69 -3.78
C ALA A 24 167.63 -45.69 -2.94
N HIS A 25 168.28 -44.96 -2.03
CA HIS A 25 167.63 -43.97 -1.18
C HIS A 25 167.21 -42.69 -1.95
N VAL A 26 167.95 -42.30 -2.99
CA VAL A 26 167.51 -41.23 -3.91
C VAL A 26 166.31 -41.68 -4.74
N LEU A 27 166.31 -42.90 -5.27
CA LEU A 27 165.18 -43.47 -5.99
C LEU A 27 163.94 -43.62 -5.10
N GLU A 28 164.08 -44.16 -3.89
CA GLU A 28 163.02 -44.27 -2.88
C GLU A 28 162.43 -42.89 -2.54
N ARG A 29 163.30 -41.90 -2.28
CA ARG A 29 162.90 -40.51 -2.02
C ARG A 29 162.18 -39.86 -3.21
N GLU A 30 162.61 -40.11 -4.44
CA GLU A 30 161.90 -39.63 -5.64
C GLU A 30 160.60 -40.41 -5.91
N TRP A 31 160.55 -41.70 -5.62
CA TRP A 31 159.32 -42.50 -5.67
C TRP A 31 158.27 -41.99 -4.68
N ASP A 32 158.65 -41.67 -3.44
CA ASP A 32 157.72 -41.10 -2.46
C ASP A 32 157.36 -39.65 -2.77
N ARG A 33 158.27 -38.84 -3.35
CA ARG A 33 157.94 -37.52 -3.90
C ARG A 33 156.93 -37.61 -5.04
N LEU A 34 157.07 -38.59 -5.93
CA LEU A 34 156.17 -38.84 -7.05
C LEU A 34 154.82 -39.37 -6.55
N ARG A 35 154.81 -40.34 -5.64
CA ARG A 35 153.62 -40.86 -4.95
C ARG A 35 152.86 -39.72 -4.26
N HIS A 36 153.49 -38.98 -3.35
CA HIS A 36 152.86 -37.86 -2.65
C HIS A 36 152.47 -36.70 -3.57
N ARG A 37 153.03 -36.58 -4.78
CA ARG A 37 152.53 -35.64 -5.79
C ARG A 37 151.26 -36.19 -6.44
N ALA A 38 151.30 -37.42 -6.96
CA ALA A 38 150.16 -38.08 -7.58
C ALA A 38 148.97 -38.23 -6.62
N GLU A 39 149.20 -38.51 -5.34
CA GLU A 39 148.17 -38.55 -4.29
C GLU A 39 147.51 -37.18 -4.08
N ARG A 40 148.30 -36.10 -4.03
CA ARG A 40 147.77 -34.73 -3.88
C ARG A 40 147.05 -34.24 -5.13
N GLU A 41 147.58 -34.52 -6.31
CA GLU A 41 146.95 -34.17 -7.59
C GLU A 41 145.65 -34.98 -7.80
N SER A 42 145.66 -36.28 -7.53
CA SER A 42 144.47 -37.14 -7.54
C SER A 42 143.43 -36.67 -6.52
N SER A 43 143.82 -36.43 -5.27
CA SER A 43 142.93 -35.90 -4.22
C SER A 43 142.34 -34.54 -4.59
N HIS A 44 143.13 -33.65 -5.22
CA HIS A 44 142.65 -32.37 -5.72
C HIS A 44 141.66 -32.51 -6.88
N ILE A 45 141.94 -33.38 -7.87
CA ILE A 45 141.05 -33.67 -8.99
C ILE A 45 139.74 -34.28 -8.48
N ILE A 46 139.80 -35.24 -7.55
CA ILE A 46 138.63 -35.89 -6.93
C ILE A 46 137.81 -34.87 -6.14
N SER A 47 138.45 -34.06 -5.29
CA SER A 47 137.77 -33.00 -4.51
C SER A 47 137.11 -31.95 -5.40
N LYS A 48 137.80 -31.54 -6.48
CA LYS A 48 137.25 -30.62 -7.48
C LYS A 48 136.06 -31.24 -8.23
N ALA A 49 136.17 -32.49 -8.68
CA ALA A 49 135.09 -33.19 -9.37
C ALA A 49 133.86 -33.39 -8.48
N TYR A 50 134.04 -33.68 -7.18
CA TYR A 50 132.93 -33.70 -6.22
C TYR A 50 132.30 -32.32 -6.01
N GLY A 51 133.11 -31.25 -5.92
CA GLY A 51 132.62 -29.88 -5.83
C GLY A 51 131.83 -29.43 -7.07
N GLU A 52 132.34 -29.71 -8.27
CA GLU A 52 131.66 -29.42 -9.54
C GLU A 52 130.38 -30.26 -9.70
N SER A 53 130.42 -31.55 -9.33
CA SER A 53 129.24 -32.42 -9.30
C SER A 53 128.17 -31.92 -8.34
N ALA A 54 128.54 -31.53 -7.10
CA ALA A 54 127.62 -30.95 -6.14
C ALA A 54 127.03 -29.61 -6.63
N ALA A 55 127.81 -28.77 -7.31
CA ALA A 55 127.35 -27.52 -7.92
C ALA A 55 126.45 -27.71 -9.15
N ILE A 56 126.58 -28.83 -9.87
CA ILE A 56 125.66 -29.24 -10.94
C ILE A 56 124.35 -29.76 -10.33
N ILE A 57 124.43 -30.67 -9.36
CA ILE A 57 123.26 -31.23 -8.65
C ILE A 57 122.46 -30.12 -7.95
N GLY A 58 123.13 -29.19 -7.28
CA GLY A 58 122.48 -28.05 -6.61
C GLY A 58 121.72 -27.14 -7.57
N ARG A 59 122.31 -26.82 -8.73
CA ARG A 59 121.63 -26.06 -9.78
C ARG A 59 120.46 -26.82 -10.39
N ALA A 60 120.63 -28.08 -10.75
CA ALA A 60 119.54 -28.92 -11.27
C ALA A 60 118.37 -29.04 -10.27
N GLN A 61 118.65 -29.13 -8.97
CA GLN A 61 117.61 -29.12 -7.92
C GLN A 61 116.93 -27.76 -7.77
N GLN A 62 117.64 -26.64 -7.99
CA GLN A 62 117.06 -25.29 -7.96
C GLN A 62 116.20 -25.03 -9.20
N GLU A 63 116.69 -25.38 -10.38
CA GLU A 63 115.97 -25.29 -11.66
C GLU A 63 114.71 -26.16 -11.64
N ALA A 64 114.79 -27.40 -11.14
CA ALA A 64 113.61 -28.25 -10.95
C ALA A 64 112.57 -27.64 -10.00
N LYS A 65 113.00 -27.01 -8.90
CA LYS A 65 112.09 -26.28 -7.98
C LYS A 65 111.43 -25.07 -8.66
N GLN A 66 112.17 -24.33 -9.50
CA GLN A 66 111.63 -23.20 -10.26
C GLN A 66 110.61 -23.67 -11.31
N ILE A 67 110.91 -24.75 -12.05
CA ILE A 67 109.99 -25.35 -13.03
C ILE A 67 108.69 -25.82 -12.35
N VAL A 68 108.78 -26.49 -11.20
CA VAL A 68 107.59 -26.93 -10.43
C VAL A 68 106.79 -25.73 -9.91
N LEU A 69 107.45 -24.68 -9.42
CA LEU A 69 106.77 -23.48 -8.93
C LEU A 69 106.05 -22.71 -10.06
N GLU A 70 106.68 -22.57 -11.23
CA GLU A 70 106.05 -21.98 -12.41
C GLU A 70 104.90 -22.84 -12.94
N ALA A 71 105.06 -24.17 -12.97
CA ALA A 71 104.01 -25.09 -13.40
C ALA A 71 102.79 -25.02 -12.47
N SER A 72 103.01 -24.98 -11.14
CA SER A 72 101.92 -24.75 -10.17
C SER A 72 101.24 -23.43 -10.46
N ARG A 73 101.98 -22.32 -10.51
CA ARG A 73 101.39 -20.98 -10.72
C ARG A 73 100.58 -20.89 -12.01
N ARG A 74 101.03 -21.52 -13.10
CA ARG A 74 100.26 -21.55 -14.36
C ARG A 74 99.00 -22.41 -14.24
N ALA A 75 99.07 -23.56 -13.55
CA ALA A 75 97.90 -24.38 -13.28
C ALA A 75 96.87 -23.65 -12.38
N ASP A 76 97.34 -22.95 -11.34
CA ASP A 76 96.51 -22.13 -10.45
C ASP A 76 95.79 -21.02 -11.25
N GLN A 77 96.51 -20.31 -12.12
CA GLN A 77 95.95 -19.29 -13.02
C GLN A 77 94.95 -19.87 -14.03
N GLU A 78 95.24 -21.03 -14.64
CA GLU A 78 94.28 -21.69 -15.53
C GLU A 78 93.02 -22.15 -14.80
N VAL A 79 93.13 -22.61 -13.55
CA VAL A 79 91.98 -22.98 -12.71
C VAL A 79 91.15 -21.74 -12.37
N GLU A 80 91.78 -20.63 -11.98
CA GLU A 80 91.10 -19.36 -11.70
C GLU A 80 90.38 -18.81 -12.94
N GLU A 81 91.03 -18.78 -14.11
CA GLU A 81 90.40 -18.35 -15.36
C GLU A 81 89.24 -19.24 -15.79
N ARG A 82 89.36 -20.57 -15.64
CA ARG A 82 88.28 -21.52 -15.96
C ARG A 82 87.11 -21.35 -14.99
N ALA A 83 87.37 -21.17 -13.70
CA ALA A 83 86.34 -20.90 -12.71
C ALA A 83 85.61 -19.57 -12.99
N ALA A 84 86.35 -18.49 -13.27
CA ALA A 84 85.78 -17.19 -13.62
C ALA A 84 84.91 -17.25 -14.88
N ARG A 85 85.33 -18.00 -15.91
CA ARG A 85 84.52 -18.24 -17.13
C ARG A 85 83.23 -19.00 -16.81
N ILE A 86 83.31 -20.10 -16.06
CA ILE A 86 82.14 -20.91 -15.66
C ILE A 86 81.15 -20.07 -14.82
N ILE A 87 81.64 -19.27 -13.88
CA ILE A 87 80.82 -18.38 -13.04
C ILE A 87 80.14 -17.28 -13.90
N SER A 88 80.88 -16.68 -14.84
CA SER A 88 80.33 -15.68 -15.77
C SER A 88 79.23 -16.27 -16.66
N GLU A 89 79.46 -17.44 -17.26
CA GLU A 89 78.45 -18.16 -18.04
C GLU A 89 77.22 -18.52 -17.21
N ALA A 90 77.42 -19.02 -15.98
CA ALA A 90 76.32 -19.38 -15.08
C ALA A 90 75.47 -18.15 -14.72
N HIS A 91 76.08 -16.99 -14.46
CA HIS A 91 75.35 -15.74 -14.22
C HIS A 91 74.64 -15.23 -15.48
N GLN A 92 75.23 -15.36 -16.67
CA GLN A 92 74.55 -15.00 -17.93
C GLN A 92 73.33 -15.89 -18.19
N LYS A 93 73.48 -17.21 -18.05
CA LYS A 93 72.40 -18.19 -18.18
C LYS A 93 71.29 -17.95 -17.15
N ALA A 94 71.63 -17.69 -15.89
CA ALA A 94 70.67 -17.34 -14.85
C ALA A 94 69.91 -16.04 -15.14
N ARG A 95 70.60 -14.99 -15.62
CA ARG A 95 69.95 -13.73 -16.04
C ARG A 95 69.01 -13.92 -17.22
N ALA A 96 69.38 -14.73 -18.21
CA ALA A 96 68.51 -15.06 -19.34
C ALA A 96 67.24 -15.80 -18.90
N ILE A 97 67.37 -16.81 -18.02
CA ILE A 97 66.23 -17.56 -17.47
C ILE A 97 65.30 -16.64 -16.65
N ILE A 98 65.85 -15.72 -15.85
CA ILE A 98 65.04 -14.75 -15.08
C ILE A 98 64.32 -13.77 -16.00
N ALA A 99 64.98 -13.27 -17.05
CA ALA A 99 64.36 -12.38 -18.03
C ALA A 99 63.23 -13.09 -18.81
N GLU A 100 63.46 -14.33 -19.25
CA GLU A 100 62.46 -15.15 -19.93
C GLU A 100 61.26 -15.47 -19.02
N ALA A 101 61.50 -15.82 -17.75
CA ALA A 101 60.46 -16.07 -16.76
C ALA A 101 59.61 -14.81 -16.50
N ASN A 102 60.25 -13.64 -16.34
CA ASN A 102 59.57 -12.37 -16.16
C ASN A 102 58.73 -11.97 -17.39
N ASN A 103 59.26 -12.16 -18.61
CA ASN A 103 58.52 -11.90 -19.84
C ASN A 103 57.29 -12.82 -19.97
N ARG A 104 57.45 -14.13 -19.71
CA ARG A 104 56.33 -15.09 -19.72
C ARG A 104 55.27 -14.76 -18.66
N ALA A 105 55.69 -14.35 -17.45
CA ALA A 105 54.77 -13.93 -16.40
C ALA A 105 54.01 -12.64 -16.78
N HIS A 106 54.68 -11.69 -17.46
CA HIS A 106 54.04 -10.48 -17.98
C HIS A 106 53.05 -10.79 -19.12
N GLU A 107 53.41 -11.65 -20.08
CA GLU A 107 52.51 -12.13 -21.12
C GLU A 107 51.28 -12.86 -20.57
N GLN A 108 51.45 -13.71 -19.55
CA GLN A 108 50.33 -14.38 -18.88
C GLN A 108 49.45 -13.37 -18.13
N SER A 109 50.05 -12.44 -17.38
CA SER A 109 49.31 -11.41 -16.65
C SER A 109 48.55 -10.46 -17.58
N THR A 110 49.08 -10.15 -18.76
CA THR A 110 48.42 -9.26 -19.74
C THR A 110 47.29 -9.97 -20.49
N ARG A 111 47.48 -11.25 -20.85
CA ARG A 111 46.40 -12.08 -21.41
C ARG A 111 45.26 -12.26 -20.41
N TYR A 112 45.57 -12.58 -19.15
CA TYR A 112 44.56 -12.71 -18.10
C TYR A 112 43.84 -11.39 -17.81
N ALA A 113 44.54 -10.26 -17.82
CA ALA A 113 43.90 -8.95 -17.68
C ALA A 113 42.94 -8.64 -18.85
N ALA A 114 43.31 -8.98 -20.09
CA ALA A 114 42.45 -8.83 -21.26
C ALA A 114 41.22 -9.75 -21.20
N GLU A 115 41.40 -11.01 -20.83
CA GLU A 115 40.31 -11.98 -20.62
C GLU A 115 39.34 -11.51 -19.54
N VAL A 116 39.83 -10.98 -18.41
CA VAL A 116 38.99 -10.40 -17.36
C VAL A 116 38.25 -9.15 -17.85
N MET A 117 38.89 -8.29 -18.65
CA MET A 117 38.22 -7.10 -19.24
C MET A 117 37.12 -7.50 -20.22
N GLU A 118 37.37 -8.48 -21.11
CA GLU A 118 36.37 -8.97 -22.06
C GLU A 118 35.14 -9.57 -21.33
N ASN A 119 35.37 -10.40 -20.30
CA ASN A 119 34.29 -10.94 -19.48
C ASN A 119 33.49 -9.83 -18.74
N VAL A 120 34.15 -8.76 -18.28
CA VAL A 120 33.49 -7.62 -17.63
C VAL A 120 32.68 -6.79 -18.64
N GLU A 121 33.18 -6.59 -19.86
CA GLU A 121 32.44 -5.91 -20.93
C GLU A 121 31.21 -6.71 -21.39
N GLN A 122 31.34 -8.04 -21.53
CA GLN A 122 30.21 -8.93 -21.83
C GLN A 122 29.14 -8.88 -20.72
N ALA A 123 29.54 -9.04 -19.45
CA ALA A 123 28.61 -8.97 -18.31
C ALA A 123 27.94 -7.58 -18.18
N ALA A 124 28.67 -6.49 -18.46
CA ALA A 124 28.10 -5.15 -18.47
C ALA A 124 27.08 -4.94 -19.61
N ALA A 125 27.31 -5.55 -20.78
CA ALA A 125 26.36 -5.54 -21.89
C ALA A 125 25.10 -6.36 -21.58
N GLU A 126 25.24 -7.53 -20.95
CA GLU A 126 24.11 -8.37 -20.51
C GLU A 126 23.25 -7.66 -19.46
N ILE A 127 23.86 -7.11 -18.41
CA ILE A 127 23.17 -6.35 -17.35
C ILE A 127 22.43 -5.14 -17.95
N LYS A 128 23.05 -4.45 -18.92
CA LYS A 128 22.40 -3.34 -19.63
C LYS A 128 21.18 -3.82 -20.43
N ALA A 129 21.31 -4.90 -21.19
CA ALA A 129 20.21 -5.44 -21.99
C ALA A 129 19.04 -5.93 -21.11
N GLU A 130 19.33 -6.60 -19.99
CA GLU A 130 18.32 -7.03 -19.03
C GLU A 130 17.59 -5.83 -18.38
N ALA A 131 18.32 -4.75 -18.07
CA ALA A 131 17.74 -3.51 -17.55
C ALA A 131 16.87 -2.77 -18.58
N GLU A 132 17.31 -2.69 -19.84
CA GLU A 132 16.54 -2.11 -20.95
C GLU A 132 15.26 -2.93 -21.23
N GLN A 133 15.32 -4.27 -21.17
CA GLN A 133 14.15 -5.14 -21.29
C GLN A 133 13.16 -4.92 -20.13
N LYS A 134 13.62 -4.98 -18.88
CA LYS A 134 12.75 -4.78 -17.70
C LYS A 134 12.08 -3.40 -17.71
N ALA A 135 12.82 -2.35 -18.05
CA ALA A 135 12.27 -1.00 -18.18
C ALA A 135 11.19 -0.91 -19.28
N ALA A 136 11.36 -1.61 -20.40
CA ALA A 136 10.35 -1.69 -21.46
C ALA A 136 9.10 -2.47 -21.01
N GLU A 137 9.26 -3.60 -20.32
CA GLU A 137 8.16 -4.41 -19.78
C GLU A 137 7.36 -3.66 -18.70
N GLU A 138 8.03 -3.02 -17.74
CA GLU A 138 7.38 -2.19 -16.71
C GLU A 138 6.66 -0.99 -17.32
N SER A 139 7.28 -0.29 -18.28
CA SER A 139 6.66 0.82 -19.00
C SER A 139 5.40 0.39 -19.77
N ALA A 140 5.47 -0.73 -20.48
CA ALA A 140 4.32 -1.32 -21.17
C ALA A 140 3.19 -1.70 -20.20
N ALA A 141 3.52 -2.28 -19.03
CA ALA A 141 2.55 -2.63 -18.00
C ALA A 141 1.89 -1.39 -17.36
N ILE A 142 2.64 -0.30 -17.15
CA ILE A 142 2.11 0.98 -16.66
C ILE A 142 1.16 1.60 -17.70
N ILE A 143 1.55 1.62 -18.98
CA ILE A 143 0.71 2.13 -20.08
C ILE A 143 -0.57 1.29 -20.23
N ALA A 144 -0.50 -0.02 -20.09
CA ALA A 144 -1.67 -0.90 -20.14
C ALA A 144 -2.66 -0.59 -19.00
N ARG A 145 -2.20 -0.55 -17.74
CA ARG A 145 -3.04 -0.19 -16.58
C ARG A 145 -3.64 1.21 -16.69
N ALA A 146 -2.88 2.17 -17.22
CA ALA A 146 -3.36 3.54 -17.42
C ALA A 146 -4.50 3.63 -18.46
N ARG A 147 -4.45 2.80 -19.52
CA ARG A 147 -5.54 2.68 -20.50
C ARG A 147 -6.77 2.00 -19.89
N GLU A 148 -6.58 0.87 -19.21
CA GLU A 148 -7.66 0.14 -18.54
C GLU A 148 -8.41 1.05 -17.53
N ALA A 149 -7.67 1.79 -16.71
CA ALA A 149 -8.25 2.76 -15.77
C ALA A 149 -9.00 3.91 -16.48
N ALA A 150 -8.49 4.41 -17.61
CA ALA A 150 -9.17 5.44 -18.40
C ALA A 150 -10.46 4.93 -19.05
N GLU A 151 -10.47 3.68 -19.53
CA GLU A 151 -11.66 3.01 -20.09
C GLU A 151 -12.72 2.75 -19.00
N GLN A 152 -12.29 2.33 -17.80
CA GLN A 152 -13.18 2.18 -16.64
C GLN A 152 -13.82 3.53 -16.24
N ILE A 153 -13.02 4.60 -16.12
CA ILE A 153 -13.50 5.96 -15.81
C ILE A 153 -14.47 6.47 -16.88
N ALA A 154 -14.20 6.23 -18.16
CA ALA A 154 -15.11 6.61 -19.24
C ALA A 154 -16.45 5.88 -19.15
N HIS A 155 -16.44 4.57 -18.93
CA HIS A 155 -17.65 3.76 -18.78
C HIS A 155 -18.46 4.14 -17.51
N GLU A 156 -17.80 4.44 -16.39
CA GLU A 156 -18.47 4.96 -15.20
C GLU A 156 -19.09 6.34 -15.44
N ALA A 157 -18.38 7.25 -16.12
CA ALA A 157 -18.90 8.57 -16.47
C ALA A 157 -20.14 8.47 -17.39
N GLU A 158 -20.10 7.62 -18.42
CA GLU A 158 -21.27 7.35 -19.26
C GLU A 158 -22.46 6.79 -18.46
N ALA A 159 -22.19 5.84 -17.56
CA ALA A 159 -23.23 5.25 -16.70
C ALA A 159 -23.85 6.29 -15.75
N VAL A 160 -23.06 7.21 -15.18
CA VAL A 160 -23.54 8.34 -14.38
C VAL A 160 -24.37 9.29 -15.23
N ILE A 161 -23.84 9.77 -16.36
CA ILE A 161 -24.54 10.70 -17.28
C ILE A 161 -25.89 10.13 -17.71
N LYS A 162 -25.94 8.86 -18.11
CA LYS A 162 -27.17 8.17 -18.52
C LYS A 162 -28.19 8.06 -17.38
N LYS A 163 -27.72 7.80 -16.16
CA LYS A 163 -28.53 7.70 -14.93
C LYS A 163 -29.06 9.06 -14.48
N GLU A 164 -28.29 10.13 -14.64
CA GLU A 164 -28.72 11.50 -14.31
C GLU A 164 -29.67 12.08 -15.35
N ALA A 165 -29.39 11.87 -16.65
CA ALA A 165 -30.29 12.23 -17.74
C ALA A 165 -31.66 11.54 -17.58
N GLY A 166 -31.66 10.23 -17.32
CA GLY A 166 -32.89 9.47 -17.01
C GLY A 166 -33.63 10.06 -15.82
N ARG A 167 -32.94 10.33 -14.69
CA ARG A 167 -33.54 10.97 -13.50
C ARG A 167 -34.08 12.38 -13.76
N LYS A 168 -33.48 13.15 -14.66
CA LYS A 168 -33.96 14.49 -15.04
C LYS A 168 -35.25 14.39 -15.85
N ILE A 169 -35.27 13.55 -16.89
CA ILE A 169 -36.46 13.25 -17.70
C ILE A 169 -37.61 12.76 -16.81
N ASP A 170 -37.32 11.86 -15.87
CA ASP A 170 -38.28 11.33 -14.89
C ASP A 170 -38.91 12.43 -14.02
N ARG A 171 -38.13 13.44 -13.62
CA ARG A 171 -38.60 14.58 -12.81
C ARG A 171 -39.45 15.54 -13.65
N GLU A 172 -38.99 15.88 -14.84
CA GLU A 172 -39.70 16.78 -15.76
C GLU A 172 -41.03 16.18 -16.21
N ALA A 173 -41.06 14.89 -16.56
CA ALA A 173 -42.29 14.16 -16.87
C ALA A 173 -43.26 14.13 -15.66
N LYS A 174 -42.76 13.94 -14.44
CA LYS A 174 -43.58 13.98 -13.21
C LYS A 174 -44.11 15.39 -12.90
N SER A 175 -43.36 16.45 -13.21
CA SER A 175 -43.81 17.83 -13.09
C SER A 175 -44.95 18.12 -14.08
N ILE A 176 -44.72 17.85 -15.37
CA ILE A 176 -45.71 18.04 -16.45
C ILE A 176 -47.01 17.26 -16.17
N VAL A 177 -46.91 16.00 -15.73
CA VAL A 177 -48.09 15.19 -15.35
C VAL A 177 -48.77 15.71 -14.08
N GLY A 178 -48.02 16.28 -13.14
CA GLY A 178 -48.57 16.93 -11.93
C GLY A 178 -49.31 18.22 -12.25
N GLU A 179 -48.71 19.08 -13.06
CA GLU A 179 -49.25 20.35 -13.54
C GLU A 179 -50.51 20.12 -14.37
N ALA A 180 -50.48 19.21 -15.35
CA ALA A 180 -51.65 18.85 -16.15
C ALA A 180 -52.80 18.27 -15.30
N LYS A 181 -52.50 17.50 -14.25
CA LYS A 181 -53.52 17.01 -13.30
C LYS A 181 -54.09 18.15 -12.44
N ALA A 182 -53.25 19.07 -11.97
CA ALA A 182 -53.69 20.22 -11.20
C ALA A 182 -54.57 21.17 -12.05
N GLU A 183 -54.21 21.39 -13.31
CA GLU A 183 -54.98 22.18 -14.27
C GLU A 183 -56.29 21.50 -14.67
N ALA A 184 -56.28 20.20 -15.00
CA ALA A 184 -57.51 19.43 -15.21
C ALA A 184 -58.44 19.49 -13.98
N THR A 185 -57.88 19.43 -12.77
CA THR A 185 -58.66 19.59 -11.52
C THR A 185 -59.25 21.00 -11.39
N ARG A 186 -58.49 22.06 -11.72
CA ARG A 186 -59.00 23.44 -11.76
C ARG A 186 -60.11 23.61 -12.79
N ILE A 187 -59.97 23.04 -13.99
CA ILE A 187 -60.98 23.07 -15.04
C ILE A 187 -62.26 22.37 -14.57
N ILE A 188 -62.15 21.17 -13.97
CA ILE A 188 -63.30 20.45 -13.40
C ILE A 188 -63.95 21.24 -12.27
N GLN A 189 -63.18 21.87 -11.37
CA GLN A 189 -63.74 22.70 -10.30
C GLN A 189 -64.41 23.97 -10.83
N LYS A 190 -63.85 24.60 -11.87
CA LYS A 190 -64.43 25.77 -12.53
C LYS A 190 -65.74 25.40 -13.24
N ALA A 191 -65.73 24.35 -14.05
CA ALA A 191 -66.92 23.84 -14.74
C ALA A 191 -68.02 23.39 -13.76
N LYS A 192 -67.66 22.81 -12.60
CA LYS A 192 -68.62 22.53 -11.52
C LYS A 192 -69.24 23.82 -10.98
N ARG A 193 -68.46 24.82 -10.58
CA ARG A 193 -68.99 26.10 -10.10
C ARG A 193 -69.86 26.80 -11.14
N GLU A 194 -69.46 26.78 -12.40
CA GLU A 194 -70.25 27.35 -13.50
C GLU A 194 -71.57 26.60 -13.70
N ALA A 195 -71.58 25.26 -13.58
CA ALA A 195 -72.81 24.45 -13.62
C ALA A 195 -73.69 24.64 -12.37
N ASP A 196 -73.09 24.76 -11.17
CA ASP A 196 -73.79 25.03 -9.92
C ASP A 196 -74.45 26.42 -9.97
N GLU A 197 -73.72 27.45 -10.43
CA GLU A 197 -74.26 28.80 -10.67
C GLU A 197 -75.39 28.81 -11.71
N GLU A 198 -75.23 28.11 -12.83
CA GLU A 198 -76.26 28.01 -13.87
C GLU A 198 -77.50 27.28 -13.34
N ALA A 199 -77.32 26.21 -12.56
CA ALA A 199 -78.41 25.53 -11.86
C ALA A 199 -79.12 26.44 -10.86
N TYR A 200 -78.40 27.24 -10.07
CA TYR A 200 -79.01 28.25 -9.20
C TYR A 200 -79.78 29.33 -9.97
N ARG A 201 -79.28 29.79 -11.13
CA ARG A 201 -80.01 30.73 -12.00
C ARG A 201 -81.30 30.12 -12.56
N ILE A 202 -81.25 28.86 -12.98
CA ILE A 202 -82.43 28.11 -13.48
C ILE A 202 -83.43 27.89 -12.35
N MET A 203 -82.98 27.46 -11.16
CA MET A 203 -83.82 27.28 -9.96
C MET A 203 -84.52 28.58 -9.56
N ALA A 204 -83.79 29.69 -9.39
CA ALA A 204 -84.37 30.99 -9.05
C ALA A 204 -85.29 31.53 -10.16
N GLY A 205 -85.03 31.20 -11.43
CA GLY A 205 -85.93 31.45 -12.55
C GLY A 205 -87.25 30.68 -12.41
N LEU A 206 -87.17 29.37 -12.17
CA LEU A 206 -88.32 28.48 -11.97
C LEU A 206 -89.13 28.87 -10.72
N GLU A 207 -88.50 29.18 -9.59
CA GLU A 207 -89.17 29.68 -8.39
C GLU A 207 -89.98 30.94 -8.69
N LYS A 208 -89.42 31.88 -9.47
CA LYS A 208 -90.09 33.11 -9.88
C LYS A 208 -91.22 32.88 -10.88
N GLU A 209 -91.13 31.85 -11.73
CA GLU A 209 -92.21 31.43 -12.64
C GLU A 209 -93.32 30.71 -11.88
N ILE A 210 -92.98 29.84 -10.93
CA ILE A 210 -93.89 29.17 -10.00
C ILE A 210 -94.61 30.21 -9.12
N GLU A 211 -93.91 31.24 -8.63
CA GLU A 211 -94.53 32.32 -7.84
C GLU A 211 -95.53 33.14 -8.69
N LYS A 212 -95.20 33.46 -9.94
CA LYS A 212 -96.16 34.09 -10.89
C LYS A 212 -97.37 33.18 -11.14
N ALA A 213 -97.14 31.89 -11.40
CA ALA A 213 -98.19 30.92 -11.70
C ALA A 213 -99.10 30.71 -10.48
N ALA A 214 -98.53 30.56 -9.29
CA ALA A 214 -99.26 30.47 -8.03
C ALA A 214 -100.09 31.73 -7.78
N LYS A 215 -99.53 32.92 -7.95
CA LYS A 215 -100.27 34.20 -7.87
C LYS A 215 -101.45 34.23 -8.84
N LYS A 216 -101.21 33.93 -10.12
CA LYS A 216 -102.26 33.85 -11.16
C LYS A 216 -103.35 32.85 -10.80
N VAL A 217 -103.01 31.66 -10.31
CA VAL A 217 -103.99 30.65 -9.86
C VAL A 217 -104.74 31.11 -8.62
N THR A 218 -104.09 31.79 -7.66
CA THR A 218 -104.81 32.36 -6.50
C THR A 218 -105.73 33.51 -6.89
N ASP A 219 -105.36 34.35 -7.85
CA ASP A 219 -106.20 35.45 -8.35
C ASP A 219 -107.35 34.91 -9.21
N GLU A 220 -107.14 33.88 -10.03
CA GLU A 220 -108.19 33.16 -10.76
C GLU A 220 -109.16 32.44 -9.82
N ALA A 221 -108.66 31.78 -8.77
CA ALA A 221 -109.49 31.20 -7.72
C ALA A 221 -110.29 32.28 -6.95
N ARG A 222 -109.70 33.45 -6.72
CA ARG A 222 -110.36 34.59 -6.06
C ARG A 222 -111.48 35.18 -6.93
N MET A 223 -111.24 35.34 -8.24
CA MET A 223 -112.27 35.72 -9.20
C MET A 223 -113.38 34.67 -9.27
N GLY A 224 -113.05 33.36 -9.28
CA GLY A 224 -114.04 32.28 -9.25
C GLY A 224 -114.87 32.26 -7.96
N VAL A 225 -114.29 32.63 -6.81
CA VAL A 225 -115.03 32.82 -5.54
C VAL A 225 -115.93 34.05 -5.61
N ASP A 226 -115.46 35.18 -6.15
CA ASP A 226 -116.27 36.40 -6.31
C ASP A 226 -117.43 36.21 -7.32
N GLU A 227 -117.21 35.47 -8.41
CA GLU A 227 -118.26 35.06 -9.35
C GLU A 227 -119.25 34.08 -8.73
N SER A 228 -118.77 33.11 -7.94
CA SER A 228 -119.64 32.22 -7.17
C SER A 228 -120.48 32.98 -6.14
N ALA A 229 -119.90 33.97 -5.47
CA ALA A 229 -120.62 34.84 -4.53
C ALA A 229 -121.70 35.68 -5.23
N ARG A 230 -121.40 36.22 -6.43
CA ARG A 230 -122.39 36.90 -7.28
C ARG A 230 -123.51 35.96 -7.73
N ALA A 231 -123.18 34.74 -8.17
CA ALA A 231 -124.17 33.74 -8.57
C ALA A 231 -125.08 33.33 -7.41
N ILE A 232 -124.54 33.15 -6.19
CA ILE A 232 -125.30 32.87 -4.97
C ILE A 232 -126.22 34.05 -4.62
N ASP A 233 -125.76 35.29 -4.74
CA ASP A 233 -126.57 36.49 -4.46
C ASP A 233 -127.65 36.74 -5.53
N GLU A 234 -127.39 36.41 -6.81
CA GLU A 234 -128.43 36.39 -7.84
C GLU A 234 -129.48 35.29 -7.61
N LEU A 235 -129.06 34.07 -7.25
CA LEU A 235 -129.96 32.98 -6.89
C LEU A 235 -130.83 33.37 -5.69
N ARG A 236 -130.25 34.01 -4.68
CA ARG A 236 -130.98 34.59 -3.54
C ARG A 236 -132.00 35.63 -4.00
N LYS A 237 -131.63 36.55 -4.90
CA LYS A 237 -132.52 37.56 -5.49
C LYS A 237 -133.56 37.00 -6.47
N ARG A 238 -133.43 35.75 -6.92
CA ARG A 238 -134.50 35.02 -7.63
C ARG A 238 -135.45 34.35 -6.62
N ALA A 239 -134.90 33.62 -5.65
CA ALA A 239 -135.68 33.00 -4.58
C ALA A 239 -136.53 34.03 -3.79
N GLU A 240 -136.00 35.20 -3.48
CA GLU A 240 -136.76 36.28 -2.82
C GLU A 240 -137.89 36.84 -3.71
N ARG A 241 -137.73 36.86 -5.04
CA ARG A 241 -138.80 37.22 -5.98
C ARG A 241 -139.86 36.12 -6.06
N GLU A 242 -139.45 34.87 -6.22
CA GLU A 242 -140.36 33.72 -6.29
C GLU A 242 -141.15 33.54 -4.99
N VAL A 243 -140.54 33.73 -3.82
CA VAL A 243 -141.25 33.73 -2.52
C VAL A 243 -142.21 34.92 -2.39
N LYS A 244 -141.89 36.09 -2.97
CA LYS A 244 -142.77 37.26 -2.95
C LYS A 244 -143.96 37.09 -3.90
N GLU A 245 -143.76 36.53 -5.08
CA GLU A 245 -144.84 36.15 -6.00
C GLU A 245 -145.70 35.02 -5.43
N ALA A 246 -145.10 33.98 -4.85
CA ALA A 246 -145.83 32.90 -4.19
C ALA A 246 -146.69 33.44 -3.04
N ARG A 247 -146.20 34.42 -2.27
CA ARG A 247 -146.99 35.13 -1.26
C ARG A 247 -148.14 35.95 -1.84
N GLU A 248 -148.00 36.56 -3.01
CA GLU A 248 -149.13 37.23 -3.68
C GLU A 248 -150.17 36.24 -4.23
N ARG A 249 -149.72 35.15 -4.86
CA ARG A 249 -150.62 34.09 -5.37
C ARG A 249 -151.39 33.45 -4.22
N ALA A 250 -150.69 33.00 -3.18
CA ALA A 250 -151.30 32.44 -1.97
C ALA A 250 -152.21 33.43 -1.23
N ARG A 251 -151.98 34.76 -1.34
CA ARG A 251 -152.88 35.77 -0.76
C ARG A 251 -154.16 35.95 -1.58
N LYS A 252 -154.06 35.95 -2.91
CA LYS A 252 -155.22 35.99 -3.83
C LYS A 252 -156.05 34.71 -3.72
N GLU A 253 -155.40 33.56 -3.65
CA GLU A 253 -156.01 32.24 -3.41
C GLU A 253 -156.66 32.20 -2.01
N ALA A 254 -155.99 32.70 -0.97
CA ALA A 254 -156.61 32.82 0.36
C ALA A 254 -157.83 33.75 0.39
N GLU A 255 -157.81 34.85 -0.38
CA GLU A 255 -158.97 35.75 -0.51
C GLU A 255 -160.12 35.10 -1.30
N GLN A 256 -159.85 34.19 -2.23
CA GLN A 256 -160.88 33.33 -2.85
C GLN A 256 -161.41 32.29 -1.85
N ILE A 257 -160.52 31.53 -1.21
CA ILE A 257 -160.86 30.48 -0.23
C ILE A 257 -161.62 31.05 0.97
N ILE A 258 -161.34 32.26 1.44
CA ILE A 258 -162.11 32.91 2.52
C ILE A 258 -163.55 33.23 2.10
N ASN A 259 -163.78 33.55 0.83
CA ASN A 259 -165.13 33.82 0.31
C ASN A 259 -165.90 32.51 0.06
N GLU A 260 -165.25 31.46 -0.45
CA GLU A 260 -165.85 30.12 -0.57
C GLU A 260 -166.12 29.48 0.80
N ALA A 261 -165.18 29.58 1.74
CA ALA A 261 -165.35 29.08 3.11
C ALA A 261 -166.48 29.80 3.85
N ARG A 262 -166.80 31.06 3.52
CA ARG A 262 -167.98 31.76 4.06
C ARG A 262 -169.31 31.23 3.51
N ALA A 263 -169.31 30.59 2.34
CA ALA A 263 -170.48 29.86 1.85
C ALA A 263 -170.57 28.46 2.48
N VAL A 264 -169.46 27.72 2.53
CA VAL A 264 -169.42 26.34 3.06
C VAL A 264 -169.61 26.26 4.59
N ALA A 265 -169.17 27.28 5.33
CA ALA A 265 -169.37 27.36 6.79
C ALA A 265 -170.84 27.50 7.22
N ALA A 266 -171.77 27.77 6.29
CA ALA A 266 -173.20 27.70 6.56
C ALA A 266 -173.75 26.25 6.61
N ASP A 267 -173.04 25.29 6.00
CA ASP A 267 -173.52 23.91 5.80
C ASP A 267 -172.75 22.90 6.67
N GLU A 268 -171.44 23.12 6.91
CA GLU A 268 -170.57 22.16 7.62
C GLU A 268 -170.38 22.40 9.13
N VAL A 269 -171.25 23.18 9.77
CA VAL A 269 -171.48 23.11 11.24
C VAL A 269 -171.96 21.70 11.68
N LYS A 270 -172.34 20.84 10.73
CA LYS A 270 -172.94 19.51 10.95
C LYS A 270 -172.00 18.30 11.01
N LYS A 271 -170.69 18.41 10.74
CA LYS A 271 -169.79 17.23 10.66
C LYS A 271 -168.46 17.41 11.38
N SER A 272 -168.24 16.55 12.40
CA SER A 272 -166.95 15.99 12.87
C SER A 272 -165.66 16.77 12.56
N ALA A 273 -164.90 17.34 13.50
CA ALA A 273 -164.62 16.92 14.87
C ALA A 273 -164.07 15.46 14.99
N ARG A 274 -162.84 15.19 14.50
CA ARG A 274 -161.97 14.05 14.89
C ARG A 274 -160.54 14.08 14.28
N VAL A 275 -159.51 13.69 15.08
CA VAL A 275 -158.09 13.31 14.74
C VAL A 275 -157.18 14.41 14.13
N THR A 276 -155.91 14.72 14.50
CA THR A 276 -154.85 14.36 15.51
C THR A 276 -153.63 13.50 15.12
N ALA A 277 -152.41 14.08 15.29
CA ALA A 277 -151.07 13.45 15.50
C ALA A 277 -150.36 12.78 14.28
N GLU A 278 -149.02 12.56 14.17
CA GLU A 278 -147.85 12.81 15.07
C GLU A 278 -146.45 12.76 14.35
N ASN A 279 -145.35 13.03 15.10
CA ASN A 279 -143.96 12.49 15.01
C ASN A 279 -142.73 13.24 14.37
N LYS A 280 -141.49 12.74 14.64
CA LYS A 280 -140.30 13.53 15.14
C LYS A 280 -138.89 12.83 15.02
N GLN A 281 -137.75 13.54 15.25
CA GLN A 281 -136.31 13.10 15.51
C GLN A 281 -135.33 12.83 14.30
N LYS A 282 -133.98 12.60 14.40
CA LYS A 282 -132.83 13.48 14.84
C LYS A 282 -131.44 13.39 14.01
N PRO A 283 -130.25 12.73 14.34
CA PRO A 283 -128.87 13.32 14.02
C PRO A 283 -127.50 12.49 13.90
N GLU A 284 -126.33 13.21 13.79
CA GLU A 284 -124.92 12.98 14.35
C GLU A 284 -124.00 11.77 13.88
N MET A 285 -122.64 11.63 13.98
CA MET A 285 -121.38 12.46 14.15
C MET A 285 -120.04 11.61 13.99
N VAL A 286 -118.82 12.12 13.59
CA VAL A 286 -117.48 11.38 13.56
C VAL A 286 -116.17 12.28 13.49
N ILE A 287 -114.91 11.77 13.65
CA ILE A 287 -113.58 12.53 13.74
C ILE A 287 -112.24 11.71 13.50
N LYS A 288 -111.03 12.38 13.37
CA LYS A 288 -109.56 11.95 13.44
C LYS A 288 -108.77 11.39 12.19
N GLU A 289 -107.41 11.33 12.03
CA GLU A 289 -106.15 12.07 12.50
C GLU A 289 -104.80 11.56 11.81
N SER A 290 -103.57 12.11 12.11
CA SER A 290 -102.20 11.87 11.48
C SER A 290 -101.00 12.08 12.50
N PRO A 291 -99.63 12.18 12.24
CA PRO A 291 -98.68 12.07 11.06
C PRO A 291 -97.24 11.41 11.36
N ALA A 292 -96.12 11.86 10.70
CA ALA A 292 -94.62 11.68 10.97
C ALA A 292 -93.82 10.48 10.30
N ARG A 293 -92.45 10.29 10.26
CA ARG A 293 -91.22 10.95 10.85
C ARG A 293 -89.82 10.63 10.12
N GLU A 294 -88.74 11.40 10.42
CA GLU A 294 -87.25 11.42 10.06
C GLU A 294 -86.27 10.31 10.63
N GLU A 295 -84.92 10.17 10.42
CA GLU A 295 -83.87 10.31 9.32
C GLU A 295 -82.37 10.03 9.84
N MET A 296 -81.26 10.20 9.04
CA MET A 296 -79.76 10.27 9.35
C MET A 296 -78.92 8.96 9.65
N ALA A 297 -77.55 8.79 9.61
CA ALA A 297 -76.29 9.45 9.07
C ALA A 297 -74.98 8.52 9.14
N VAL A 298 -73.80 8.87 8.54
CA VAL A 298 -72.50 8.07 8.35
C VAL A 298 -71.24 8.93 7.95
N PRO A 299 -69.95 8.51 7.65
CA PRO A 299 -68.93 7.50 8.17
C PRO A 299 -67.37 7.90 8.13
N SER A 300 -66.42 6.96 8.41
CA SER A 300 -64.98 6.79 7.94
C SER A 300 -63.68 7.39 8.63
N ILE A 301 -62.48 6.77 8.37
CA ILE A 301 -61.02 7.27 8.35
C ILE A 301 -59.92 6.58 9.27
N VAL A 302 -58.59 6.74 8.98
CA VAL A 302 -57.44 5.76 9.12
C VAL A 302 -56.06 6.34 9.64
N THR A 303 -55.11 5.52 10.18
CA THR A 303 -53.76 5.88 10.78
C THR A 303 -52.62 4.80 10.56
N GLU A 304 -51.30 5.10 10.69
CA GLU A 304 -50.15 4.16 10.40
C GLU A 304 -48.71 4.47 11.03
N LYS A 305 -47.83 3.45 11.27
CA LYS A 305 -46.31 3.41 11.45
C LYS A 305 -45.60 4.26 12.58
N LYS A 306 -44.31 4.16 13.00
CA LYS A 306 -42.97 3.69 12.44
C LYS A 306 -41.89 3.34 13.56
N ALA A 307 -40.57 3.25 13.27
CA ALA A 307 -39.45 2.77 14.16
C ALA A 307 -38.06 3.52 14.03
N VAL A 308 -37.00 3.13 14.79
CA VAL A 308 -35.69 3.83 15.02
C VAL A 308 -34.43 2.88 15.12
N PRO A 309 -33.16 3.29 14.79
CA PRO A 309 -31.92 2.47 14.86
C PRO A 309 -30.82 2.93 15.89
N VAL A 310 -29.64 2.28 15.93
CA VAL A 310 -28.48 2.53 16.86
C VAL A 310 -27.10 2.26 16.18
N GLU A 311 -26.02 2.96 16.60
CA GLU A 311 -24.59 2.73 16.27
C GLU A 311 -23.70 2.68 17.55
N ALA A 312 -22.40 2.35 17.44
CA ALA A 312 -21.49 2.18 18.59
C ALA A 312 -20.01 2.56 18.33
N THR A 313 -19.28 2.92 19.39
CA THR A 313 -17.82 3.22 19.44
C THR A 313 -17.18 2.56 20.67
N GLY A 314 -15.84 2.48 20.75
CA GLY A 314 -15.10 1.73 21.80
C GLY A 314 -14.09 2.57 22.60
N GLU A 315 -13.82 2.14 23.83
CA GLU A 315 -13.00 2.84 24.84
C GLU A 315 -11.61 2.22 25.08
N VAL A 316 -10.75 2.94 25.81
CA VAL A 316 -9.40 2.50 26.23
C VAL A 316 -9.39 2.24 27.74
N ILE A 317 -8.85 1.09 28.15
CA ILE A 317 -8.77 0.67 29.56
C ILE A 317 -7.44 1.15 30.18
N SER A 318 -7.50 2.04 31.16
CA SER A 318 -6.33 2.57 31.87
C SER A 318 -5.92 1.70 33.07
N GLY A 319 -4.63 1.32 33.11
CA GLY A 319 -4.03 0.54 34.19
C GLY A 319 -3.05 1.36 35.04
N ASP A 320 -3.12 1.11 36.35
CA ASP A 320 -2.44 1.80 37.47
C ASP A 320 -0.91 1.92 37.30
N GLU A 321 -0.31 2.96 37.89
CA GLU A 321 1.04 3.43 37.57
C GLU A 321 2.18 2.59 38.20
N GLY A 322 1.87 1.65 39.09
CA GLY A 322 2.83 0.91 39.90
C GLY A 322 3.35 -0.44 39.37
N SER A 323 3.02 -0.85 38.14
CA SER A 323 3.40 -2.18 37.61
C SER A 323 4.02 -2.13 36.20
N ASP A 324 4.84 -3.15 35.85
CA ASP A 324 5.28 -3.48 34.48
C ASP A 324 4.06 -3.99 33.68
N GLY A 325 3.06 -3.14 33.51
CA GLY A 325 1.70 -3.50 33.11
C GLY A 325 1.60 -4.19 31.74
N LEU A 326 0.56 -5.00 31.57
CA LEU A 326 0.30 -5.68 30.30
C LEU A 326 -0.28 -4.68 29.28
N TYR A 327 0.41 -4.53 28.15
CA TYR A 327 0.02 -3.67 27.04
C TYR A 327 -0.79 -4.45 26.00
N GLN A 328 -1.86 -3.85 25.47
CA GLN A 328 -2.65 -4.36 24.35
C GLN A 328 -3.10 -3.19 23.46
N GLY A 329 -3.31 -3.42 22.17
CA GLY A 329 -3.67 -2.37 21.20
C GLY A 329 -2.45 -1.62 20.67
N GLY A 330 -2.65 -0.40 20.17
CA GLY A 330 -1.58 0.44 19.62
C GLY A 330 -0.71 1.07 20.71
N VAL A 331 0.60 0.85 20.63
CA VAL A 331 1.61 1.43 21.54
C VAL A 331 2.69 2.13 20.72
N GLU A 332 2.95 3.39 21.05
CA GLU A 332 4.02 4.19 20.43
C GLU A 332 5.30 4.09 21.25
N LEU A 333 6.39 3.71 20.58
CA LEU A 333 7.73 3.58 21.13
C LEU A 333 8.57 4.77 20.66
N GLU A 334 9.15 5.54 21.59
CA GLU A 334 9.96 6.72 21.27
C GLU A 334 11.44 6.45 21.59
N ILE A 335 12.29 6.43 20.57
CA ILE A 335 13.72 6.16 20.72
C ILE A 335 14.47 7.47 20.97
N ALA A 336 15.17 7.54 22.10
CA ALA A 336 15.87 8.73 22.56
C ALA A 336 17.17 8.98 21.77
N SER A 337 17.28 10.18 21.18
CA SER A 337 18.45 10.63 20.41
C SER A 337 19.70 10.86 21.28
N PRO A 338 20.93 10.66 20.75
CA PRO A 338 21.26 10.26 19.38
C PRO A 338 21.12 8.75 19.13
N VAL A 339 20.68 8.36 17.93
CA VAL A 339 20.48 6.95 17.53
C VAL A 339 21.15 6.67 16.18
N ASP A 340 21.83 5.53 16.07
CA ASP A 340 22.27 4.97 14.78
C ASP A 340 21.09 4.27 14.07
N PHE A 341 20.82 4.65 12.82
CA PHE A 341 19.78 4.06 11.98
C PHE A 341 19.94 2.53 11.82
N ALA A 342 21.17 2.02 11.78
CA ALA A 342 21.41 0.58 11.71
C ALA A 342 21.04 -0.14 13.03
N GLN A 343 21.04 0.53 14.18
CA GLN A 343 20.45 0.00 15.41
C GLN A 343 18.92 -0.01 15.36
N VAL A 344 18.29 1.03 14.81
CA VAL A 344 16.82 1.09 14.63
C VAL A 344 16.32 -0.06 13.75
N LEU A 345 16.98 -0.33 12.63
CA LEU A 345 16.63 -1.44 11.74
C LEU A 345 16.78 -2.81 12.44
N LYS A 346 17.83 -2.99 13.25
CA LYS A 346 18.00 -4.21 14.07
C LYS A 346 16.92 -4.33 15.14
N LEU A 347 16.53 -3.24 15.81
CA LEU A 347 15.42 -3.21 16.77
C LEU A 347 14.10 -3.61 16.10
N GLN A 348 13.76 -3.01 14.95
CA GLN A 348 12.57 -3.41 14.17
C GLN A 348 12.59 -4.89 13.78
N THR A 349 13.77 -5.41 13.41
CA THR A 349 13.95 -6.83 13.05
C THR A 349 13.77 -7.78 14.26
N LEU A 350 14.06 -7.32 15.47
CA LEU A 350 13.80 -8.08 16.70
C LEU A 350 12.35 -7.93 17.18
N LEU A 351 11.75 -6.75 17.08
CA LEU A 351 10.32 -6.54 17.38
C LEU A 351 9.41 -7.40 16.49
N ARG A 352 9.71 -7.52 15.19
CA ARG A 352 9.00 -8.42 14.26
C ARG A 352 9.18 -9.92 14.57
N LYS A 353 10.06 -10.30 15.50
CA LYS A 353 10.23 -11.68 16.00
C LYS A 353 9.54 -11.91 17.36
N ALA A 354 9.09 -10.86 18.03
CA ALA A 354 8.32 -10.99 19.26
C ALA A 354 6.89 -11.47 18.92
N PRO A 355 6.35 -12.51 19.60
CA PRO A 355 5.00 -13.00 19.33
C PRO A 355 3.97 -11.93 19.69
N TYR A 356 2.89 -11.83 18.90
CA TYR A 356 1.78 -10.88 19.09
C TYR A 356 2.15 -9.39 19.01
N VAL A 357 3.31 -9.04 18.43
CA VAL A 357 3.75 -7.65 18.20
C VAL A 357 3.81 -7.36 16.70
N SER A 358 2.83 -6.61 16.20
CA SER A 358 2.72 -6.20 14.80
C SER A 358 3.30 -4.80 14.60
N LEU A 359 4.38 -4.67 13.80
CA LEU A 359 4.99 -3.38 13.46
C LEU A 359 4.12 -2.65 12.41
N VAL A 360 3.48 -1.54 12.78
CA VAL A 360 2.60 -0.77 11.89
C VAL A 360 3.40 0.28 11.11
N SER A 361 4.21 1.07 11.80
CA SER A 361 5.03 2.11 11.16
C SER A 361 6.28 2.44 11.98
N ALA A 362 7.24 3.08 11.33
CA ALA A 362 8.40 3.70 11.95
C ALA A 362 8.72 5.01 11.20
N GLY A 363 9.05 6.07 11.93
CA GLY A 363 9.26 7.40 11.34
C GLY A 363 10.00 8.37 12.26
N GLY A 364 10.19 9.58 11.79
CA GLY A 364 10.72 10.69 12.59
C GLY A 364 9.60 11.56 13.15
N SER A 365 9.66 11.86 14.45
CA SER A 365 8.90 12.95 15.06
C SER A 365 9.45 14.31 14.61
N ALA A 366 8.62 15.35 14.63
CA ALA A 366 9.06 16.74 14.47
C ALA A 366 10.08 17.19 15.54
N THR A 367 10.18 16.45 16.66
CA THR A 367 11.21 16.65 17.70
C THR A 367 12.57 16.02 17.36
N GLY A 368 12.70 15.33 16.22
CA GLY A 368 13.93 14.60 15.84
C GLY A 368 14.13 13.26 16.56
N ALA A 369 13.20 12.85 17.43
CA ALA A 369 13.14 11.50 17.97
C ALA A 369 12.63 10.52 16.90
N THR A 370 13.10 9.27 16.92
CA THR A 370 12.55 8.21 16.06
C THR A 370 11.39 7.55 16.78
N THR A 371 10.20 7.51 16.18
CA THR A 371 9.02 6.82 16.74
C THR A 371 8.73 5.54 15.97
N ILE A 372 8.26 4.53 16.68
CA ILE A 372 7.81 3.24 16.14
C ILE A 372 6.43 2.93 16.71
N LEU A 373 5.45 2.71 15.84
CA LEU A 373 4.11 2.27 16.24
C LEU A 373 4.03 0.74 16.13
N VAL A 374 3.74 0.08 17.24
CA VAL A 374 3.40 -1.35 17.28
C VAL A 374 1.94 -1.53 17.68
N VAL A 375 1.29 -2.57 17.16
CA VAL A 375 -0.01 -3.06 17.61
C VAL A 375 0.20 -4.41 18.28
N ILE A 376 -0.44 -4.58 19.44
CA ILE A 376 -0.27 -5.73 20.31
C ILE A 376 -1.61 -6.47 20.42
N ASP A 377 -1.69 -7.68 19.87
CA ASP A 377 -2.97 -8.41 19.74
C ASP A 377 -3.47 -8.96 21.10
N LYS A 378 -2.54 -9.28 22.01
CA LYS A 378 -2.80 -9.89 23.32
C LYS A 378 -2.02 -9.18 24.42
N PRO A 379 -2.56 -9.03 25.64
CA PRO A 379 -1.88 -8.36 26.75
C PRO A 379 -0.46 -8.93 27.00
N LEU A 380 0.58 -8.11 26.83
CA LEU A 380 1.99 -8.49 26.96
C LEU A 380 2.78 -7.54 27.88
N PRO A 381 3.75 -8.04 28.67
CA PRO A 381 4.67 -7.21 29.46
C PRO A 381 5.76 -6.61 28.55
N LEU A 382 5.36 -5.76 27.61
CA LEU A 382 6.24 -5.23 26.55
C LEU A 382 7.46 -4.50 27.12
N LEU A 383 7.32 -3.82 28.27
CA LEU A 383 8.41 -3.13 28.95
C LEU A 383 9.53 -4.09 29.38
N SER A 384 9.18 -5.30 29.84
CA SER A 384 10.12 -6.35 30.23
C SER A 384 10.78 -6.98 29.00
N ILE A 385 9.99 -7.30 27.96
CA ILE A 385 10.49 -7.84 26.68
C ILE A 385 11.49 -6.86 26.02
N LEU A 386 11.23 -5.55 26.07
CA LEU A 386 12.14 -4.53 25.56
C LEU A 386 13.46 -4.48 26.35
N ARG A 387 13.45 -4.71 27.67
CA ARG A 387 14.67 -4.76 28.51
C ARG A 387 15.53 -6.00 28.24
N GLU A 388 14.94 -7.09 27.73
CA GLU A 388 15.66 -8.31 27.34
C GLU A 388 16.36 -8.19 25.98
N ILE A 389 15.99 -7.22 25.13
CA ILE A 389 16.64 -7.00 23.83
C ILE A 389 18.06 -6.45 24.03
N PRO A 390 19.15 -7.13 23.57
CA PRO A 390 20.53 -6.71 23.86
C PRO A 390 20.94 -5.33 23.34
N LEU A 391 20.19 -4.74 22.41
CA LEU A 391 20.41 -3.38 21.89
C LEU A 391 19.82 -2.30 22.79
N VAL A 392 18.89 -2.64 23.68
CA VAL A 392 18.25 -1.69 24.59
C VAL A 392 19.12 -1.50 25.83
N GLU A 393 19.26 -0.24 26.24
CA GLU A 393 19.93 0.14 27.48
C GLU A 393 18.88 0.34 28.59
N THR A 394 17.82 1.10 28.29
CA THR A 394 16.67 1.31 29.19
C THR A 394 15.35 1.36 28.41
N ALA A 395 14.28 0.93 29.07
CA ALA A 395 12.91 1.12 28.61
C ALA A 395 12.04 1.60 29.79
N THR A 396 11.32 2.70 29.60
CA THR A 396 10.48 3.38 30.60
C THR A 396 9.14 3.80 30.01
N ARG A 397 8.08 3.85 30.83
CA ARG A 397 6.74 4.34 30.44
C ARG A 397 6.70 5.85 30.68
N GLU A 398 6.31 6.64 29.68
CA GLU A 398 6.22 8.10 29.77
C GLU A 398 5.02 8.59 28.94
N GLY A 399 4.04 9.26 29.57
CA GLY A 399 2.90 9.88 28.87
C GLY A 399 2.02 8.91 28.04
N GLY A 400 1.97 7.62 28.39
CA GLY A 400 1.28 6.59 27.60
C GLY A 400 2.12 5.93 26.50
N ARG A 401 3.32 6.47 26.22
CA ARG A 401 4.33 5.89 25.34
C ARG A 401 5.31 5.02 26.11
N ILE A 402 6.14 4.27 25.39
CA ILE A 402 7.36 3.66 25.95
C ILE A 402 8.58 4.36 25.35
N ARG A 403 9.40 4.97 26.20
CA ARG A 403 10.66 5.60 25.80
C ARG A 403 11.80 4.58 25.91
N ILE A 404 12.64 4.53 24.87
CA ILE A 404 13.71 3.53 24.72
C ILE A 404 15.04 4.26 24.51
N ALA A 405 16.04 3.95 25.32
CA ALA A 405 17.44 4.27 25.02
C ALA A 405 18.11 3.04 24.40
N LEU A 406 18.81 3.22 23.28
CA LEU A 406 19.63 2.16 22.68
C LEU A 406 21.09 2.32 23.10
N ARG A 407 21.77 1.19 23.33
CA ARG A 407 23.17 1.16 23.74
C ARG A 407 24.03 1.76 22.65
N SER A 408 24.76 2.82 22.96
CA SER A 408 25.73 3.39 22.02
C SER A 408 26.77 2.33 21.64
N THR A 409 26.79 1.94 20.35
CA THR A 409 27.93 1.19 19.79
C THR A 409 29.10 2.15 19.72
N LYS A 410 29.94 2.11 20.77
CA LYS A 410 31.27 2.73 20.74
C LYS A 410 32.03 2.19 19.52
N PRO A 411 32.62 3.06 18.68
CA PRO A 411 33.43 2.65 17.55
C PRO A 411 34.76 2.03 18.00
#